data_AF-A0A2D4IYQ2-F1
#
_entry.id   AF-A0A2D4IYQ2-F1
#
_cell.length_a   1.000
_cell.length_b   1.000
_cell.length_c   1.000
_cell.angle_alpha   90.00
_cell.angle_beta   90.00
_cell.angle_gamma   90.00
#
_symmetry.space_group_name_H-M   'P 1'
#
loop_
_entity.id
_entity.type
_entity.pdbx_description
1 polymer ?
#
loop_
_entity_poly.entity_id
_entity_poly.type
_entity_poly.pdbx_seq_one_letter_code
_entity_poly.pdbx_strand_id
1 'polypeptide(L)'
;AASVMFSLRAPKATFKSYLLPQAEDKIIPEPRLQKLEPVLLPGEIVVNEVNFVRKCIATDTSQYDLWGKLVCSNFKISFITDDTLSLQKFQYKNLLLGEHDVALTCVEQIVTVNDTKRKQKVLGPNQKLKFNPTELIIYCKDFRIVRFRFDEAGPESAKKVPDLEYLELKSQAEGSVEQRKCF
;
A
#
# COMPACT_ATOMS: atom_id res chain seq x y z
N ALA A 1 -47.74 -36.29 -42.68
CA ALA A 1 -47.54 -35.48 -41.47
C ALA A 1 -47.06 -34.10 -41.92
N ALA A 2 -47.89 -33.07 -41.76
CA ALA A 2 -47.56 -31.70 -42.18
C ALA A 2 -46.86 -30.97 -41.02
N SER A 3 -45.66 -30.44 -41.27
CA SER A 3 -44.91 -29.64 -40.30
C SER A 3 -45.40 -28.19 -40.36
N VAL A 4 -45.98 -27.71 -39.27
CA VAL A 4 -46.39 -26.31 -39.10
C VAL A 4 -45.21 -25.56 -38.46
N MET A 5 -44.51 -24.74 -39.24
CA MET A 5 -43.49 -23.85 -38.70
C MET A 5 -44.15 -22.60 -38.11
N PHE A 6 -44.05 -22.43 -36.78
CA PHE A 6 -44.39 -21.17 -36.12
C PHE A 6 -43.25 -20.17 -36.29
N SER A 7 -43.50 -19.08 -37.03
CA SER A 7 -42.59 -17.94 -37.09
C SER A 7 -42.82 -17.03 -35.89
N LEU A 8 -41.93 -17.11 -34.89
CA LEU A 8 -41.93 -16.20 -33.74
C LEU A 8 -41.31 -14.86 -34.17
N ARG A 9 -42.13 -13.88 -34.56
CA ARG A 9 -41.66 -12.49 -34.65
C ARG A 9 -41.46 -11.94 -33.24
N ALA A 10 -40.25 -11.49 -32.95
CA ALA A 10 -39.95 -10.80 -31.69
C ALA A 10 -40.79 -9.52 -31.56
N PRO A 11 -41.40 -9.25 -30.39
CA PRO A 11 -42.17 -8.04 -30.18
C PRO A 11 -41.25 -6.82 -30.25
N LYS A 12 -41.62 -5.81 -31.06
CA LYS A 12 -40.93 -4.53 -31.10
C LYS A 12 -41.19 -3.79 -29.78
N ALA A 13 -40.13 -3.49 -29.03
CA ALA A 13 -40.21 -2.69 -27.82
C ALA A 13 -40.78 -1.29 -28.16
N THR A 14 -41.92 -0.94 -27.57
CA THR A 14 -42.64 0.33 -27.76
C THR A 14 -42.31 1.37 -26.69
N PHE A 15 -41.25 1.17 -25.91
CA PHE A 15 -40.86 2.10 -24.86
C PHE A 15 -40.35 3.43 -25.48
N LYS A 16 -41.19 4.46 -25.42
CA LYS A 16 -40.81 5.85 -25.69
C LYS A 16 -40.46 6.50 -24.35
N SER A 17 -39.19 6.77 -24.11
CA SER A 17 -38.79 7.62 -22.99
C SER A 17 -39.18 9.08 -23.31
N TYR A 18 -39.83 9.75 -22.35
CA TYR A 18 -40.16 11.18 -22.45
C TYR A 18 -39.08 12.07 -21.81
N LEU A 19 -37.91 11.49 -21.50
CA LEU A 19 -36.78 12.25 -20.97
C LEU A 19 -36.09 12.94 -22.14
N LEU A 20 -36.08 14.28 -22.12
CA LEU A 20 -35.32 15.08 -23.06
C LEU A 20 -33.85 14.63 -23.03
N PRO A 21 -33.16 14.52 -24.19
CA PRO A 21 -31.74 14.21 -24.20
C PRO A 21 -31.02 15.34 -23.45
N GLN A 22 -30.58 15.04 -22.23
CA GLN A 22 -29.56 15.87 -21.59
C GLN A 22 -28.35 15.80 -22.50
N ALA A 23 -27.88 16.97 -22.92
CA ALA A 23 -26.62 17.09 -23.63
C ALA A 23 -25.58 16.33 -22.81
N GLU A 24 -25.14 15.21 -23.36
CA GLU A 24 -23.96 14.50 -22.93
C GLU A 24 -22.78 15.41 -23.26
N ASP A 25 -22.53 16.37 -22.36
CA ASP A 25 -21.20 16.90 -22.16
C ASP A 25 -20.33 15.67 -21.91
N LYS A 26 -19.65 15.22 -22.97
CA LYS A 26 -18.52 14.33 -22.87
C LYS A 26 -17.45 15.06 -22.10
N ILE A 27 -17.63 15.12 -20.78
CA ILE A 27 -16.54 15.17 -19.83
C ILE A 27 -15.87 13.82 -20.03
N ILE A 28 -14.95 13.77 -21.00
CA ILE A 28 -13.83 12.85 -20.94
C ILE A 28 -13.34 13.02 -19.50
N PRO A 29 -13.46 12.02 -18.61
CA PRO A 29 -12.74 12.11 -17.37
C PRO A 29 -11.29 12.12 -17.85
N GLU A 30 -10.65 13.29 -17.83
CA GLU A 30 -9.21 13.35 -17.73
C GLU A 30 -8.85 12.27 -16.71
N PRO A 31 -7.93 11.35 -17.02
CA PRO A 31 -7.44 10.45 -16.02
C PRO A 31 -6.84 11.37 -14.97
N ARG A 32 -7.63 11.65 -13.92
CA ARG A 32 -7.14 12.16 -12.68
C ARG A 32 -6.18 11.06 -12.29
N LEU A 33 -4.91 11.26 -12.62
CA LEU A 33 -3.82 10.62 -11.93
C LEU A 33 -4.15 10.94 -10.48
N GLN A 34 -4.83 10.01 -9.79
CA GLN A 34 -5.12 10.15 -8.38
C GLN A 34 -3.73 10.20 -7.81
N LYS A 35 -3.28 11.41 -7.49
CA LYS A 35 -1.95 11.61 -6.96
C LYS A 35 -1.94 10.75 -5.70
N LEU A 36 -1.11 9.71 -5.67
CA LEU A 36 -0.99 8.79 -4.54
C LEU A 36 -0.41 9.57 -3.36
N GLU A 37 -1.29 10.31 -2.69
CA GLU A 37 -0.97 11.17 -1.56
C GLU A 37 -1.43 10.51 -0.27
N PRO A 38 -0.56 10.49 0.75
CA PRO A 38 -0.93 9.97 2.06
C PRO A 38 -1.99 10.88 2.70
N VAL A 39 -3.02 10.28 3.30
CA VAL A 39 -3.93 11.01 4.18
C VAL A 39 -3.25 11.18 5.53
N LEU A 40 -2.89 12.44 5.84
CA LEU A 40 -2.17 12.83 7.05
C LEU A 40 -3.13 13.34 8.12
N LEU A 41 -2.89 12.94 9.37
CA LEU A 41 -3.57 13.49 10.54
C LEU A 41 -3.04 14.90 10.88
N PRO A 42 -3.79 15.73 11.62
CA PRO A 42 -3.28 17.03 12.10
C PRO A 42 -1.97 16.85 12.91
N GLY A 43 -0.90 17.50 12.46
CA GLY A 43 0.43 17.40 13.09
C GLY A 43 1.28 16.21 12.63
N GLU A 44 0.75 15.37 11.72
CA GLU A 44 1.53 14.32 11.06
C GLU A 44 2.42 14.94 9.96
N ILE A 45 3.69 14.58 9.96
CA ILE A 45 4.68 15.06 8.98
C ILE A 45 5.29 13.89 8.22
N VAL A 46 5.38 14.04 6.90
CA VAL A 46 6.10 13.08 6.05
C VAL A 46 7.59 13.27 6.24
N VAL A 47 8.27 12.18 6.56
CA VAL A 47 9.71 12.15 6.82
C VAL A 47 10.44 11.67 5.59
N ASN A 48 9.91 10.64 4.93
CA ASN A 48 10.48 10.14 3.69
C ASN A 48 9.42 9.44 2.83
N GLU A 49 9.66 9.40 1.53
CA GLU A 49 8.78 8.77 0.54
C GLU A 49 9.61 8.04 -0.51
N VAL A 50 9.13 6.86 -0.91
CA VAL A 50 9.73 6.06 -1.98
C VAL A 50 8.63 5.60 -2.93
N ASN A 51 8.82 5.88 -4.20
CA ASN A 51 7.92 5.45 -5.28
C ASN A 51 8.41 4.11 -5.87
N PHE A 52 7.52 3.43 -6.59
CA PHE A 52 7.81 2.16 -7.27
C PHE A 52 8.28 1.07 -6.29
N VAL A 53 7.62 1.01 -5.14
CA VAL A 53 7.84 -0.03 -4.12
C VAL A 53 6.86 -1.17 -4.36
N ARG A 54 7.34 -2.40 -4.24
CA ARG A 54 6.52 -3.61 -4.37
C ARG A 54 6.22 -4.15 -2.98
N LYS A 55 4.94 -4.25 -2.59
CA LYS A 55 4.51 -4.92 -1.35
C LYS A 55 4.21 -6.39 -1.65
N CYS A 56 4.90 -7.29 -0.95
CA CYS A 56 4.70 -8.73 -1.13
C CYS A 56 3.46 -9.20 -0.34
N ILE A 57 2.52 -9.87 -1.01
CA ILE A 57 1.26 -10.34 -0.39
C ILE A 57 1.30 -11.84 -0.08
N ALA A 58 1.95 -12.65 -0.90
CA ALA A 58 2.08 -14.10 -0.71
C ALA A 58 3.56 -14.51 -0.62
N THR A 59 3.83 -15.58 0.12
CA THR A 59 5.19 -16.09 0.37
C THR A 59 5.78 -16.90 -0.79
N ASP A 60 4.97 -17.30 -1.76
CA ASP A 60 5.30 -18.31 -2.76
C ASP A 60 5.07 -17.87 -4.22
N THR A 61 4.24 -16.84 -4.47
CA THR A 61 3.95 -16.39 -5.85
C THR A 61 3.93 -14.87 -5.98
N SER A 62 4.90 -14.31 -6.73
CA SER A 62 5.01 -12.86 -7.00
C SER A 62 3.86 -12.27 -7.84
N GLN A 63 2.89 -13.09 -8.26
CA GLN A 63 1.80 -12.69 -9.14
C GLN A 63 0.75 -11.80 -8.45
N TYR A 64 0.74 -11.76 -7.12
CA TYR A 64 -0.22 -10.98 -6.32
C TYR A 64 0.41 -9.82 -5.56
N ASP A 65 1.67 -9.50 -5.87
CA ASP A 65 2.35 -8.37 -5.24
C ASP A 65 1.73 -7.06 -5.70
N LEU A 66 1.63 -6.10 -4.79
CA LEU A 66 1.05 -4.79 -5.07
C LEU A 66 2.15 -3.78 -5.36
N TRP A 67 1.94 -2.95 -6.36
CA TRP A 67 2.83 -1.84 -6.67
C TRP A 67 2.31 -0.54 -6.09
N GLY A 68 3.21 0.29 -5.57
CA GLY A 68 2.79 1.52 -4.95
C GLY A 68 3.90 2.42 -4.46
N LYS A 69 3.48 3.34 -3.59
CA LYS A 69 4.32 4.32 -2.92
C LYS A 69 4.36 3.99 -1.44
N LEU A 70 5.58 3.93 -0.88
CA LEU A 70 5.80 3.79 0.55
C LEU A 70 6.10 5.16 1.14
N VAL A 71 5.31 5.60 2.10
CA VAL A 71 5.45 6.87 2.81
C VAL A 71 5.74 6.56 4.27
N CYS A 72 6.80 7.16 4.80
CA CYS A 72 7.11 7.16 6.21
C CYS A 72 6.79 8.54 6.78
N SER A 73 5.89 8.59 7.77
CA SER A 73 5.64 9.79 8.56
C SER A 73 6.23 9.67 9.97
N ASN A 74 5.99 10.66 10.82
CA ASN A 74 6.28 10.58 12.25
C ASN A 74 5.25 9.78 13.06
N PHE A 75 4.24 9.19 12.41
CA PHE A 75 3.15 8.46 13.05
C PHE A 75 2.97 7.02 12.50
N LYS A 76 3.16 6.83 11.20
CA LYS A 76 2.90 5.56 10.52
C LYS A 76 3.79 5.37 9.28
N ILE A 77 3.81 4.13 8.82
CA ILE A 77 4.28 3.71 7.52
C ILE A 77 3.04 3.42 6.69
N SER A 78 2.84 4.19 5.61
CA SER A 78 1.71 4.06 4.71
C SER A 78 2.16 3.50 3.37
N PHE A 79 1.45 2.49 2.88
CA PHE A 79 1.65 1.96 1.53
C PHE A 79 0.42 2.25 0.68
N ILE A 80 0.61 3.09 -0.32
CA ILE A 80 -0.46 3.59 -1.19
C ILE A 80 -0.33 2.89 -2.54
N THR A 81 -1.39 2.25 -2.99
CA THR A 81 -1.45 1.52 -4.25
C THR A 81 -2.72 1.89 -5.01
N ASP A 82 -2.62 1.98 -6.33
CA ASP A 82 -3.77 2.16 -7.23
C ASP A 82 -4.44 0.82 -7.58
N ASP A 83 -3.78 -0.32 -7.25
CA ASP A 83 -4.29 -1.63 -7.63
C ASP A 83 -5.57 -1.97 -6.84
N THR A 84 -6.69 -1.92 -7.55
CA THR A 84 -8.03 -2.27 -7.03
C THR A 84 -8.21 -3.77 -6.75
N LEU A 85 -7.17 -4.58 -7.00
CA LEU A 85 -7.12 -6.02 -6.73
C LEU A 85 -6.89 -6.30 -5.23
N SER A 86 -7.52 -5.54 -4.34
CA SER A 86 -7.54 -5.79 -2.89
C SER A 86 -8.34 -7.08 -2.61
N LEU A 87 -7.75 -8.23 -2.94
CA LEU A 87 -8.30 -9.56 -2.67
C LEU A 87 -8.45 -9.79 -1.16
N GLN A 88 -7.66 -9.08 -0.33
CA GLN A 88 -7.83 -9.03 1.11
C GLN A 88 -8.73 -7.88 1.53
N LYS A 89 -10.05 -8.07 1.45
CA LYS A 89 -10.97 -7.22 2.21
C LYS A 89 -10.78 -7.53 3.69
N PHE A 90 -10.00 -6.72 4.39
CA PHE A 90 -9.91 -6.78 5.85
C PHE A 90 -11.31 -6.56 6.43
N GLN A 91 -11.81 -7.53 7.20
CA GLN A 91 -13.13 -7.44 7.85
C GLN A 91 -13.19 -6.31 8.89
N TYR A 92 -12.04 -5.82 9.34
CA TYR A 92 -11.91 -4.70 10.26
C TYR A 92 -11.13 -3.56 9.59
N LYS A 93 -11.69 -2.35 9.65
CA LYS A 93 -11.06 -1.13 9.14
C LYS A 93 -10.69 -0.23 10.31
N ASN A 94 -9.43 0.17 10.39
CA ASN A 94 -9.01 1.20 11.33
C ASN A 94 -9.56 2.56 10.87
N LEU A 95 -10.04 3.37 11.81
CA LEU A 95 -10.54 4.72 11.49
C LEU A 95 -9.41 5.71 11.19
N LEU A 96 -8.21 5.44 11.71
CA LEU A 96 -7.03 6.34 11.61
C LEU A 96 -5.95 5.83 10.65
N LEU A 97 -5.94 4.52 10.35
CA LEU A 97 -4.94 3.86 9.53
C LEU A 97 -5.60 3.32 8.27
N GLY A 98 -4.96 3.55 7.12
CA GLY A 98 -5.34 2.96 5.85
C GLY A 98 -5.19 1.44 5.85
N GLU A 99 -5.70 0.80 4.80
CA GLU A 99 -5.74 -0.66 4.65
C GLU A 99 -4.36 -1.32 4.74
N HIS A 100 -3.33 -0.61 4.30
CA HIS A 100 -1.95 -1.11 4.26
C HIS A 100 -1.02 -0.36 5.20
N ASP A 101 -1.57 0.49 6.07
CA ASP A 101 -0.79 1.30 7.00
C ASP A 101 -0.36 0.47 8.22
N VAL A 102 0.83 0.77 8.71
CA VAL A 102 1.41 0.24 9.95
C VAL A 102 1.78 1.42 10.84
N ALA A 103 1.15 1.54 12.00
CA ALA A 103 1.56 2.54 12.99
C ALA A 103 2.98 2.25 13.49
N LEU A 104 3.78 3.29 13.74
CA LEU A 104 5.15 3.13 14.25
C LEU A 104 5.17 2.44 15.62
N THR A 105 4.13 2.66 16.44
CA THR A 105 3.92 1.96 17.71
C THR A 105 3.74 0.45 17.57
N CYS A 106 3.24 -0.03 16.42
CA CYS A 106 3.02 -1.44 16.14
C CYS A 106 4.27 -2.14 15.62
N VAL A 107 5.32 -1.40 15.25
CA VAL A 107 6.57 -1.99 14.77
C VAL A 107 7.31 -2.63 15.94
N GLU A 108 7.58 -3.94 15.82
CA GLU A 108 8.37 -4.70 16.78
C GLU A 108 9.83 -4.81 16.33
N GLN A 109 10.05 -5.13 15.05
CA GLN A 109 11.39 -5.31 14.50
C GLN A 109 11.42 -4.97 13.02
N ILE A 110 12.48 -4.27 12.61
CA ILE A 110 12.74 -3.97 11.19
C ILE A 110 13.96 -4.76 10.72
N VAL A 111 13.81 -5.46 9.61
CA VAL A 111 14.85 -6.27 8.99
C VAL A 111 15.09 -5.81 7.57
N THR A 112 16.36 -5.62 7.23
CA THR A 112 16.81 -5.26 5.89
C THR A 112 17.50 -6.43 5.24
N VAL A 113 17.18 -6.69 3.98
CA VAL A 113 17.81 -7.74 3.18
C VAL A 113 18.38 -7.10 1.92
N ASN A 114 19.54 -7.59 1.50
CA ASN A 114 20.13 -7.30 0.21
C ASN A 114 20.50 -8.63 -0.45
N ASP A 115 19.72 -9.01 -1.44
CA ASP A 115 19.90 -10.27 -2.17
C ASP A 115 21.16 -10.26 -3.02
N THR A 116 21.50 -9.12 -3.65
CA THR A 116 22.70 -8.99 -4.49
C THR A 116 23.99 -9.30 -3.73
N LYS A 117 24.04 -8.96 -2.43
CA LYS A 117 25.19 -9.19 -1.55
C LYS A 117 24.98 -10.38 -0.61
N ARG A 118 23.81 -11.04 -0.67
CA ARG A 118 23.36 -12.07 0.29
C ARG A 118 23.56 -11.64 1.75
N LYS A 119 23.13 -10.42 2.10
CA LYS A 119 23.23 -9.88 3.45
C LYS A 119 21.85 -9.60 4.01
N GLN A 120 21.64 -10.00 5.25
CA GLN A 120 20.46 -9.64 6.03
C GLN A 120 20.93 -9.00 7.34
N LYS A 121 20.19 -7.99 7.81
CA LYS A 121 20.52 -7.25 9.02
C LYS A 121 19.25 -6.77 9.70
N VAL A 122 19.08 -7.14 10.96
CA VAL A 122 18.12 -6.51 11.87
C VAL A 122 18.62 -5.10 12.16
N LEU A 123 17.77 -4.11 11.95
CA LEU A 123 18.12 -2.73 12.28
C LEU A 123 18.05 -2.51 13.78
N GLY A 124 18.97 -1.70 14.27
CA GLY A 124 19.04 -1.32 15.67
C GLY A 124 19.46 0.14 15.79
N PRO A 125 19.29 0.75 16.97
CA PRO A 125 19.26 2.20 17.16
C PRO A 125 20.58 2.92 16.87
N ASN A 126 21.68 2.19 16.78
CA ASN A 126 23.01 2.75 16.49
C ASN A 126 23.69 2.04 15.31
N GLN A 127 22.90 1.31 14.51
CA GLN A 127 23.43 0.48 13.43
C GLN A 127 23.20 1.15 12.08
N LYS A 128 24.15 2.00 11.68
CA LYS A 128 24.19 2.54 10.31
C LYS A 128 24.11 1.44 9.27
N LEU A 129 23.23 1.63 8.29
CA LEU A 129 23.05 0.68 7.21
C LEU A 129 24.22 0.83 6.21
N LYS A 130 25.09 -0.19 6.15
CA LYS A 130 26.31 -0.18 5.31
C LYS A 130 26.06 -0.67 3.88
N PHE A 131 24.83 -1.01 3.52
CA PHE A 131 24.46 -1.53 2.21
C PHE A 131 23.06 -1.04 1.81
N ASN A 132 22.80 -0.87 0.51
CA ASN A 132 21.46 -0.51 0.04
C ASN A 132 20.56 -1.75 0.11
N PRO A 133 19.45 -1.75 0.86
CA PRO A 133 18.59 -2.92 0.98
C PRO A 133 17.77 -3.10 -0.30
N THR A 134 17.61 -4.34 -0.75
CA THR A 134 16.68 -4.72 -1.83
C THR A 134 15.30 -5.02 -1.27
N GLU A 135 15.22 -5.42 0.01
CA GLU A 135 13.98 -5.73 0.69
C GLU A 135 13.98 -5.19 2.14
N LEU A 136 12.80 -4.75 2.58
CA LEU A 136 12.47 -4.35 3.94
C LEU A 136 11.38 -5.27 4.48
N ILE A 137 11.61 -5.85 5.64
CA ILE A 137 10.67 -6.72 6.35
C ILE A 137 10.36 -6.08 7.70
N ILE A 138 9.08 -5.89 7.98
CA ILE A 138 8.58 -5.29 9.21
C ILE A 138 7.79 -6.36 9.96
N TYR A 139 8.27 -6.70 11.14
CA TYR A 139 7.55 -7.51 12.11
C TYR A 139 6.73 -6.58 12.99
N CYS A 140 5.43 -6.83 13.05
CA CYS A 140 4.50 -6.04 13.83
C CYS A 140 4.12 -6.80 15.12
N LYS A 141 3.85 -6.06 16.19
CA LYS A 141 3.40 -6.59 17.49
C LYS A 141 2.07 -7.33 17.41
N ASP A 142 1.28 -7.09 16.36
CA ASP A 142 0.03 -7.79 16.06
C ASP A 142 0.23 -9.04 15.19
N PHE A 143 1.45 -9.58 15.17
CA PHE A 143 1.88 -10.77 14.42
C PHE A 143 1.84 -10.63 12.89
N ARG A 144 1.58 -9.42 12.35
CA ARG A 144 1.69 -9.19 10.92
C ARG A 144 3.16 -9.12 10.49
N ILE A 145 3.46 -9.72 9.35
CA ILE A 145 4.74 -9.57 8.66
C ILE A 145 4.49 -8.83 7.36
N VAL A 146 5.04 -7.62 7.25
CA VAL A 146 4.87 -6.78 6.06
C VAL A 146 6.21 -6.70 5.32
N ARG A 147 6.21 -7.04 4.03
CA ARG A 147 7.41 -7.12 3.21
C ARG A 147 7.33 -6.16 2.04
N PHE A 148 8.39 -5.40 1.82
CA PHE A 148 8.52 -4.45 0.72
C PHE A 148 9.82 -4.68 -0.05
N ARG A 149 9.74 -4.76 -1.38
CA ARG A 149 10.90 -4.86 -2.28
C ARG A 149 11.10 -3.57 -3.06
N PHE A 150 12.36 -3.26 -3.33
CA PHE A 150 12.83 -2.05 -3.98
C PHE A 150 13.46 -2.32 -5.36
N ASP A 151 13.19 -3.49 -5.95
CA ASP A 151 13.85 -4.02 -7.14
C ASP A 151 13.86 -3.06 -8.35
N GLU A 152 12.81 -2.24 -8.51
CA GLU A 152 12.63 -1.26 -9.60
C GLU A 152 12.71 0.20 -9.14
N ALA A 153 12.85 0.42 -7.82
CA ALA A 153 13.16 1.73 -7.31
C ALA A 153 14.61 2.03 -7.71
N GLY A 154 14.81 2.85 -8.75
CA GLY A 154 16.13 3.14 -9.31
C GLY A 154 17.21 3.45 -8.24
N PRO A 155 18.50 3.34 -8.56
CA PRO A 155 19.59 3.44 -7.57
C PRO A 155 19.61 4.75 -6.77
N GLU A 156 18.99 5.82 -7.29
CA GLU A 156 18.69 7.09 -6.59
C GLU A 156 17.66 6.92 -5.45
N SER A 157 16.62 6.13 -5.67
CA SER A 157 15.53 5.81 -4.75
C SER A 157 15.96 4.82 -3.66
N ALA A 158 16.87 3.89 -3.99
CA ALA A 158 17.43 2.92 -3.05
C ALA A 158 18.33 3.58 -1.97
N LYS A 159 18.87 4.79 -2.25
CA LYS A 159 19.54 5.63 -1.24
C LYS A 159 18.55 6.39 -0.35
N LYS A 160 17.30 6.54 -0.82
CA LYS A 160 16.19 7.21 -0.12
C LYS A 160 15.19 6.21 0.45
N VAL A 161 15.53 4.93 0.59
CA VAL A 161 14.75 3.97 1.40
C VAL A 161 14.37 4.70 2.68
N PRO A 162 13.07 4.68 3.13
CA PRO A 162 12.60 5.51 4.22
C PRO A 162 13.61 5.45 5.34
N ASP A 163 14.10 6.58 5.85
CA ASP A 163 15.33 6.60 6.65
C ASP A 163 15.20 5.54 7.74
N LEU A 164 15.83 4.38 7.51
CA LEU A 164 15.41 3.18 8.24
C LEU A 164 15.92 3.26 9.68
N GLU A 165 16.96 4.07 9.87
CA GLU A 165 17.44 4.52 11.17
C GLU A 165 16.39 5.39 11.87
N TYR A 166 15.71 6.29 11.15
CA TYR A 166 14.56 7.04 11.69
C TYR A 166 13.43 6.12 12.13
N LEU A 167 13.02 5.15 11.28
CA LEU A 167 11.94 4.22 11.62
C LEU A 167 12.23 3.42 12.89
N GLU A 168 13.46 2.93 13.05
CA GLU A 168 13.89 2.17 14.23
C GLU A 168 14.01 3.07 15.48
N LEU A 169 14.59 4.27 15.35
CA LEU A 169 14.69 5.21 16.47
C LEU A 169 13.31 5.66 16.97
N LYS A 170 12.37 5.89 16.04
CA LYS A 170 11.00 6.31 16.38
C LYS A 170 10.16 5.19 16.97
N SER A 171 10.21 3.98 16.41
CA SER A 171 9.46 2.83 16.97
C SER A 171 9.87 2.56 18.42
N GLN A 172 11.16 2.68 18.72
CA GLN A 172 11.69 2.53 20.08
C GLN A 172 11.32 3.69 21.01
N ALA A 173 11.38 4.94 20.52
CA ALA A 173 10.98 6.10 21.30
C ALA A 173 9.49 6.03 21.70
N GLU A 174 8.63 5.61 20.77
CA GLU A 174 7.20 5.46 21.04
C GLU A 174 6.91 4.26 21.96
N GLY A 175 7.62 3.14 21.81
CA GLY A 175 7.53 2.01 22.74
C GLY A 175 8.01 2.36 24.16
N SER A 176 8.97 3.27 24.30
CA SER A 176 9.49 3.74 25.60
C SER A 176 8.50 4.65 26.34
N VAL A 177 7.69 5.43 25.60
CA VAL A 177 6.60 6.25 26.19
C VAL A 177 5.50 5.35 26.75
N GLU A 178 5.23 4.22 26.12
CA GLU A 178 4.22 3.26 26.57
C GLU A 178 4.65 2.53 27.86
N GLN A 179 5.94 2.18 28.00
CA GLN A 179 6.47 1.63 29.26
C GLN A 179 6.42 2.63 30.43
N ARG A 180 6.53 3.94 30.16
CA ARG A 180 6.43 4.99 31.19
C ARG A 180 4.99 5.30 31.64
N LYS A 181 3.97 4.73 30.99
CA LYS A 181 2.57 4.81 31.45
C LYS A 181 2.13 3.60 32.27
N CYS A 182 3.00 2.59 32.41
CA CYS A 182 2.74 1.38 33.18
C CYS A 182 3.40 1.39 34.58
N PHE A 183 3.92 2.54 35.04
CA PHE A 183 4.44 2.74 36.39
C PHE A 183 3.85 3.99 37.03
#